data_AF-A0A942V208-F1
#
_entry.id   AF-A0A942V208-F1
#
_cell.length_a   1.000
_cell.length_b   1.000
_cell.length_c   1.000
_cell.angle_alpha   90.00
_cell.angle_beta   90.00
_cell.angle_gamma   90.00
#
_symmetry.space_group_name_H-M   'P 1'
#
loop_
_entity.id
_entity.type
_entity.pdbx_description
1 polymer ?
#
loop_
_entity_poly.entity_id
_entity_poly.type
_entity_poly.pdbx_seq_one_letter_code
_entity_poly.pdbx_strand_id
1 'polypeptide(L)'
;VNSFPNNIAVYVTSNYRHLIKENFTDRTGDDIHIEDTIQQIMSLTNRFGMIITFQRPGKDLFKEIVLSYAKENNIKTDEEELINQAEAYSIRSAGRSPRVAKQFIELLKQ
;
A
#
# COMPACT_ATOMS: atom_id res chain seq x y z
N VAL A 1 -18.04 -9.02 18.77
CA VAL A 1 -17.65 -10.39 19.14
C VAL A 1 -16.76 -10.93 18.03
N ASN A 2 -15.44 -10.97 18.25
CA ASN A 2 -14.53 -11.64 17.31
C ASN A 2 -14.57 -13.13 17.61
N SER A 3 -15.37 -13.87 16.85
CA SER A 3 -15.62 -15.31 17.05
C SER A 3 -14.67 -16.16 16.22
N PHE A 4 -13.36 -16.02 16.43
CA PHE A 4 -12.40 -16.99 15.88
C PHE A 4 -12.04 -18.03 16.94
N PRO A 5 -12.08 -19.34 16.61
CA PRO A 5 -11.56 -20.38 17.48
C PRO A 5 -10.09 -20.13 17.87
N ASN A 6 -9.70 -20.52 19.08
CA ASN A 6 -8.35 -20.29 19.63
C ASN A 6 -7.21 -20.92 18.81
N ASN A 7 -7.54 -21.86 17.91
CA ASN A 7 -6.60 -22.56 17.03
C ASN A 7 -6.57 -22.02 15.60
N ILE A 8 -7.20 -20.86 15.32
CA ILE A 8 -7.18 -20.23 13.99
C ILE A 8 -6.36 -18.94 14.06
N ALA A 9 -5.40 -18.80 13.15
CA ALA A 9 -4.66 -17.58 12.90
C ALA A 9 -4.96 -17.05 11.49
N VAL A 10 -5.25 -15.76 11.37
CA VAL A 10 -5.42 -15.07 10.08
C VAL A 10 -4.19 -14.23 9.84
N TYR A 11 -3.50 -14.46 8.73
CA TYR A 11 -2.30 -13.72 8.34
C TYR A 11 -2.56 -12.95 7.05
N VAL A 12 -2.14 -11.68 7.03
CA VAL A 12 -2.22 -10.79 5.85
C VAL A 12 -0.91 -10.06 5.74
N THR A 13 -0.31 -10.04 4.54
CA THR A 13 0.88 -9.24 4.26
C THR A 13 0.76 -8.55 2.91
N SER A 14 1.25 -7.33 2.81
CA SER A 14 1.43 -6.61 1.53
C SER A 14 2.83 -6.82 0.95
N ASN A 15 3.76 -7.41 1.71
CA ASN A 15 5.12 -7.71 1.27
C ASN A 15 5.64 -8.97 1.97
N TYR A 16 5.93 -9.99 1.16
CA TYR A 16 6.36 -11.31 1.62
C TYR A 16 7.67 -11.28 2.42
N ARG A 17 8.51 -10.26 2.23
CA ARG A 17 9.74 -10.09 3.04
C ARG A 17 9.46 -9.94 4.53
N HIS A 18 8.30 -9.40 4.91
CA HIS A 18 7.94 -9.23 6.31
C HIS A 18 7.57 -10.55 7.01
N LEU A 19 7.42 -11.64 6.26
CA LEU A 19 7.18 -12.98 6.82
C LEU A 19 8.47 -13.71 7.20
N ILE A 20 9.62 -13.20 6.79
CA ILE A 20 10.92 -13.82 7.03
C ILE A 20 11.61 -13.00 8.12
N LYS A 21 12.04 -13.66 9.18
CA LYS A 21 13.02 -13.10 10.10
C LYS A 21 14.39 -13.26 9.45
N GLU A 22 14.92 -12.20 8.83
CA GLU A 22 16.34 -12.19 8.48
C GLU A 22 17.17 -12.10 9.78
N ASN A 23 17.84 -13.19 10.18
CA ASN A 23 18.84 -13.12 11.23
C ASN A 23 20.18 -12.73 10.60
N PHE A 24 20.88 -11.75 11.20
CA PHE A 24 22.18 -11.27 10.72
C PHE A 24 23.26 -12.36 10.67
N THR A 25 23.07 -13.48 11.38
CA THR A 25 23.96 -14.66 11.37
C THR A 25 23.87 -15.48 10.09
N ASP A 26 22.75 -15.40 9.35
CA ASP A 26 22.56 -16.17 8.11
C ASP A 26 23.31 -15.52 6.92
N ARG A 27 23.79 -14.29 7.09
CA ARG A 27 24.56 -13.54 6.07
C ARG A 27 26.07 -13.80 6.10
N THR A 28 26.53 -14.64 7.03
CA THR A 28 27.95 -15.02 7.17
C THR A 28 28.28 -16.39 6.56
N GLY A 29 27.31 -17.12 6.02
CA GLY A 29 27.47 -18.43 5.38
C GLY A 29 27.06 -18.42 3.90
N ASP A 30 27.72 -19.27 3.11
CA ASP A 30 27.73 -19.37 1.65
C ASP A 30 26.40 -19.11 0.89
N ASP A 31 26.53 -18.62 -0.35
CA ASP A 31 25.45 -18.33 -1.32
C ASP A 31 24.41 -19.46 -1.46
N ILE A 32 24.79 -20.70 -1.17
CA ILE A 32 23.93 -21.90 -1.19
C ILE A 32 22.71 -21.74 -0.25
N HIS A 33 22.85 -21.03 0.88
CA HIS A 33 21.73 -20.80 1.81
C HIS A 33 20.71 -19.76 1.31
N ILE A 34 21.10 -18.90 0.37
CA ILE A 34 20.22 -17.87 -0.20
C ILE A 34 19.16 -18.53 -1.10
N GLU A 35 19.57 -19.49 -1.92
CA GLU A 35 18.67 -20.26 -2.78
C GLU A 35 17.61 -21.01 -1.97
N ASP A 36 18.02 -21.68 -0.88
CA ASP A 36 17.12 -22.40 0.02
C ASP A 36 16.12 -21.45 0.70
N THR A 37 16.59 -20.27 1.10
CA THR A 37 15.75 -19.22 1.67
C THR A 37 14.70 -18.75 0.66
N ILE A 38 15.09 -18.51 -0.60
CA ILE A 38 14.17 -18.12 -1.69
C ILE A 38 13.12 -19.21 -1.95
N GLN A 39 13.52 -20.48 -1.98
CA GLN A 39 12.60 -21.61 -2.17
C GLN A 39 11.60 -21.74 -1.02
N GLN A 40 12.04 -21.55 0.22
CA GLN A 40 11.13 -21.53 1.37
C GLN A 40 10.13 -20.36 1.30
N ILE A 41 10.56 -19.18 0.86
CA ILE A 41 9.68 -18.00 0.69
C ILE A 41 8.62 -18.24 -0.39
N MET A 42 9.03 -18.80 -1.54
CA MET A 42 8.12 -19.19 -2.62
C MET A 42 7.09 -20.19 -2.09
N SER A 43 7.54 -21.23 -1.37
CA SER A 43 6.66 -22.24 -0.78
C SER A 43 5.67 -21.65 0.24
N LEU A 44 6.12 -20.74 1.11
CA LEU A 44 5.27 -20.08 2.09
C LEU A 44 4.25 -19.15 1.42
N THR A 45 4.67 -18.40 0.39
CA THR A 45 3.80 -17.50 -0.36
C THR A 45 2.67 -18.26 -1.05
N ASN A 46 2.98 -19.44 -1.61
CA ASN A 46 1.97 -20.32 -2.21
C ASN A 46 0.89 -20.80 -1.21
N ARG A 47 1.12 -20.68 0.11
CA ARG A 47 0.13 -21.02 1.14
C ARG A 47 -0.87 -19.89 1.39
N PHE A 48 -0.60 -18.67 0.92
CA PHE A 48 -1.59 -17.59 0.93
C PHE A 48 -2.56 -17.80 -0.23
N GLY A 49 -3.69 -18.45 0.07
CA GLY A 49 -4.69 -18.81 -0.94
C GLY A 49 -5.52 -17.64 -1.49
N MET A 50 -5.29 -16.41 -1.02
CA MET A 50 -5.99 -15.21 -1.50
C MET A 50 -5.01 -14.07 -1.76
N ILE A 51 -5.13 -13.47 -2.94
CA ILE A 51 -4.40 -12.26 -3.35
C ILE A 51 -5.41 -11.13 -3.48
N ILE A 52 -5.20 -10.05 -2.72
CA ILE A 52 -5.99 -8.83 -2.81
C ILE A 52 -5.22 -7.84 -3.67
N THR A 53 -5.78 -7.53 -4.84
CA THR A 53 -5.14 -6.65 -5.81
C THR A 53 -5.63 -5.22 -5.64
N PHE A 54 -4.70 -4.28 -5.46
CA PHE A 54 -5.00 -2.84 -5.47
C PHE A 54 -4.74 -2.27 -6.86
N GLN A 55 -5.79 -1.78 -7.52
CA GLN A 55 -5.68 -1.14 -8.81
C GLN A 55 -5.47 0.37 -8.66
N ARG A 56 -4.83 0.98 -9.65
CA ARG A 56 -4.74 2.44 -9.70
C ARG A 56 -6.14 3.02 -9.90
N PRO A 57 -6.57 4.00 -9.08
CA PRO A 57 -7.87 4.62 -9.26
C PRO A 57 -7.95 5.29 -10.65
N GLY A 58 -9.12 5.13 -11.28
CA GLY A 58 -9.50 5.92 -12.44
C GLY A 58 -9.70 7.39 -12.08
N LYS A 59 -10.07 8.21 -13.06
CA LYS A 59 -10.27 9.65 -12.87
C LYS A 59 -11.34 9.96 -11.81
N ASP A 60 -12.50 9.32 -11.89
CA ASP A 60 -13.62 9.65 -11.01
C ASP A 60 -13.38 9.22 -9.57
N LEU A 61 -12.89 7.99 -9.35
CA LEU A 61 -12.49 7.54 -8.02
C LEU A 61 -11.36 8.40 -7.43
N PHE A 62 -10.41 8.88 -8.24
CA PHE A 62 -9.36 9.77 -7.77
C PHE A 62 -9.92 11.13 -7.32
N LYS A 63 -10.91 11.69 -8.03
CA LYS A 63 -11.61 12.92 -7.61
C LYS A 63 -12.29 12.73 -6.26
N GLU A 64 -13.03 11.63 -6.10
CA GLU A 64 -13.72 11.31 -4.84
C GLU A 64 -12.74 11.23 -3.66
N ILE A 65 -11.58 10.58 -3.87
CA ILE A 65 -10.54 10.49 -2.85
C ILE A 65 -9.97 11.88 -2.48
N VAL A 66 -9.69 12.72 -3.47
CA VAL A 66 -9.18 14.09 -3.24
C VAL A 66 -10.19 14.91 -2.45
N LEU A 67 -11.46 14.89 -2.84
CA LEU A 67 -12.54 15.61 -2.15
C LEU A 67 -12.73 15.10 -0.72
N SER A 68 -12.66 13.77 -0.50
CA SER A 68 -12.73 13.18 0.84
C SER A 68 -11.60 13.70 1.74
N TYR A 69 -10.35 13.68 1.25
CA TYR A 69 -9.22 14.19 2.02
C TYR A 69 -9.29 15.70 2.26
N ALA A 70 -9.77 16.49 1.29
CA ALA A 70 -9.96 17.92 1.44
C ALA A 70 -11.00 18.24 2.53
N LYS A 71 -12.11 17.50 2.53
CA LYS A 71 -13.17 17.61 3.55
C LYS A 71 -12.65 17.25 4.94
N GLU A 72 -11.91 16.14 5.06
CA GLU A 72 -11.29 15.72 6.32
C GLU A 72 -10.28 16.76 6.86
N ASN A 73 -9.59 17.48 5.97
CA ASN A 73 -8.61 18.50 6.34
C ASN A 73 -9.17 19.93 6.36
N ASN A 74 -10.49 20.11 6.19
CA ASN A 74 -11.17 21.41 6.16
C ASN A 74 -10.59 22.41 5.15
N ILE A 75 -10.12 21.92 3.99
CA ILE A 75 -9.65 22.80 2.91
C ILE A 75 -10.86 23.44 2.24
N LYS A 76 -10.92 24.78 2.29
CA LYS A 76 -11.98 25.59 1.68
C LYS A 76 -11.48 26.15 0.34
N THR A 77 -11.52 25.33 -0.68
CA THR A 77 -11.21 25.68 -2.07
C THR A 77 -12.36 25.26 -2.95
N ASP A 78 -12.51 25.90 -4.11
CA ASP A 78 -13.45 25.42 -5.13
C ASP A 78 -13.13 23.97 -5.53
N GLU A 79 -14.16 23.13 -5.64
CA GLU A 79 -13.98 21.70 -5.89
C GLU A 79 -13.38 21.42 -7.27
N GLU A 80 -13.80 22.17 -8.31
CA GLU A 80 -13.26 21.99 -9.65
C GLU A 80 -11.80 22.42 -9.71
N GLU A 81 -11.47 23.57 -9.11
CA GLU A 81 -10.09 24.04 -9.04
C GLU A 81 -9.19 23.04 -8.30
N LEU A 82 -9.65 22.54 -7.15
CA LEU A 82 -8.92 21.56 -6.35
C LEU A 82 -8.65 20.27 -7.14
N ILE A 83 -9.66 19.76 -7.85
CA ILE A 83 -9.54 18.57 -8.69
C ILE A 83 -8.54 18.80 -9.83
N ASN A 84 -8.59 19.95 -10.50
CA ASN A 84 -7.68 20.26 -11.59
C ASN A 84 -6.22 20.35 -11.12
N GLN A 85 -5.99 21.00 -9.97
CA GLN A 85 -4.67 21.05 -9.35
C GLN A 85 -4.18 19.66 -8.92
N ALA A 86 -5.07 18.84 -8.35
CA ALA A 86 -4.75 17.46 -7.97
C ALA A 86 -4.42 16.57 -9.19
N GLU A 87 -5.15 16.70 -10.29
CA GLU A 87 -4.85 15.99 -11.55
C GLU A 87 -3.46 16.39 -12.06
N ALA A 88 -3.15 17.68 -12.11
CA ALA A 88 -1.85 18.18 -12.53
C ALA A 88 -0.73 17.67 -11.60
N TYR A 89 -0.96 17.64 -10.28
CA TYR A 89 -0.03 17.08 -9.31
C TYR A 89 0.20 15.58 -9.53
N SER A 90 -0.87 14.84 -9.85
CA SER A 90 -0.79 13.39 -10.06
C SER A 90 0.07 13.00 -11.26
N ILE A 91 0.05 13.79 -12.34
CA ILE A 91 0.89 13.57 -13.54
C ILE A 91 2.38 13.61 -13.17
N ARG A 92 2.78 14.52 -12.28
CA ARG A 92 4.16 14.66 -11.81
C ARG A 92 4.56 13.64 -10.75
N SER A 93 3.58 13.01 -10.09
CA SER A 93 3.78 12.19 -8.89
C SER A 93 3.52 10.69 -9.15
N ALA A 94 3.87 10.21 -10.35
CA ALA A 94 3.72 8.81 -10.79
C ALA A 94 2.26 8.31 -10.93
N GLY A 95 1.31 9.23 -11.11
CA GLY A 95 -0.08 8.96 -11.49
C GLY A 95 -1.08 9.04 -10.33
N ARG A 96 -2.32 8.66 -10.64
CA ARG A 96 -3.44 8.66 -9.68
C ARG A 96 -3.24 7.56 -8.65
N SER A 97 -3.14 7.94 -7.38
CA SER A 97 -3.17 7.02 -6.25
C SER A 97 -3.67 7.72 -4.99
N PRO A 98 -4.23 6.99 -4.00
CA PRO A 98 -4.65 7.58 -2.73
C PRO A 98 -3.51 8.29 -2.01
N ARG A 99 -2.29 7.73 -2.08
CA ARG A 99 -1.08 8.35 -1.51
C ARG A 99 -0.79 9.72 -2.13
N VAL A 100 -0.87 9.82 -3.45
CA VAL A 100 -0.61 11.07 -4.17
C VAL A 100 -1.67 12.13 -3.86
N ALA A 101 -2.94 11.74 -3.78
CA ALA A 101 -4.02 12.63 -3.35
C ALA A 101 -3.76 13.18 -1.94
N LYS A 102 -3.38 12.32 -0.99
CA LYS A 102 -3.04 12.73 0.37
C LYS A 102 -1.84 13.71 0.40
N GLN A 103 -0.77 13.41 -0.33
CA GLN A 103 0.41 14.28 -0.41
C GLN A 103 0.07 15.67 -0.96
N PHE A 104 -0.80 15.72 -1.98
CA PHE A 104 -1.30 16.98 -2.52
C PHE A 104 -2.07 17.79 -1.47
N ILE A 105 -3.00 17.17 -0.75
CA ILE A 105 -3.77 17.83 0.31
C ILE A 105 -2.88 18.29 1.47
N GLU A 106 -1.89 17.48 1.86
CA GLU A 106 -0.90 17.85 2.88
C GLU A 106 -0.06 19.07 2.48
N LEU A 107 0.26 19.23 1.18
CA LEU A 107 0.95 20.40 0.65
C LEU A 107 0.11 21.68 0.78
N LEU A 108 -1.20 21.59 0.54
CA LEU A 108 -2.12 22.74 0.64
C LEU A 108 -2.42 23.17 2.10
N LYS A 109 -2.08 22.32 3.07
CA LYS A 109 -2.28 22.60 4.50
C LYS A 109 -1.16 23.44 5.12
N GLN A 110 0.00 23.46 4.47
CA GLN A 110 1.18 24.23 4.91
C GLN A 110 1.04 25.71 4.52
#